data_AF-A0A8T3ALI3-F1
#
_entry.id   AF-A0A8T3ALI3-F1
#
_cell.length_a   1.000
_cell.length_b   1.000
_cell.length_c   1.000
_cell.angle_alpha   90.00
_cell.angle_beta   90.00
_cell.angle_gamma   90.00
#
_symmetry.space_group_name_H-M   'P 1'
#
loop_
_entity.id
_entity.type
_entity.pdbx_description
1 polymer ?
#
loop_
_entity_poly.entity_id
_entity_poly.type
_entity_poly.pdbx_seq_one_letter_code
_entity_poly.pdbx_strand_id
1 'polypeptide(L)'
;MTNTNMTIAANGGAVTTTIEEIHSDILLQTLCHLDGQSLASASCATSQLHFVSSHPDLWRHLCLSTWPSLHHARILPLVNSSPRRFFSDAFPFPASTSLVDDNDIPDELISAVDLYHRGIPIFSCVVETDTSSAWFRASPFLIDAQLEGSDISPEDLTLSWIVIDPSKGRAVNLSSRRVMEVRKRPWCVGETVARFTTVMGGWAVGPVVMWWKGSGDVMEVGLTVEDMDGVCVSGMEGLRLVKAAMEAERKGKKGEEEAKEMYLEYLKMKRTREERRNKRERWGDMTFIVVVATIFLSFVYMFIFR
;
A
#
# COMPACT_ATOMS: atom_id res chain seq x y z
N MET A 1 14.56 31.07 6.08
CA MET A 1 13.90 32.00 5.13
C MET A 1 14.99 32.65 4.30
N THR A 2 15.11 32.23 3.04
CA THR A 2 16.05 32.79 2.06
C THR A 2 15.25 32.96 0.78
N ASN A 3 14.84 34.20 0.49
CA ASN A 3 14.19 34.56 -0.77
C ASN A 3 15.17 34.29 -1.91
N THR A 4 14.80 33.41 -2.82
CA THR A 4 15.58 33.12 -4.02
C THR A 4 15.16 34.13 -5.09
N ASN A 5 15.91 35.23 -5.20
CA ASN A 5 15.69 36.23 -6.24
C ASN A 5 16.32 35.74 -7.55
N MET A 6 15.51 35.60 -8.60
CA MET A 6 15.97 35.35 -9.95
C MET A 6 16.14 36.71 -10.65
N THR A 7 17.38 37.13 -10.88
CA THR A 7 17.69 38.44 -11.49
C THR A 7 17.99 38.29 -12.97
N ILE A 8 17.11 38.79 -13.84
CA ILE A 8 17.41 38.98 -15.27
C ILE A 8 17.79 40.44 -15.46
N ALA A 9 19.03 40.70 -15.87
CA ALA A 9 19.52 42.05 -16.10
C ALA A 9 19.07 42.54 -17.49
N ALA A 10 18.12 43.49 -17.51
CA ALA A 10 17.88 44.36 -18.65
C ALA A 10 18.10 45.82 -18.20
N ASN A 11 18.81 46.60 -19.01
CA ASN A 11 19.10 48.01 -18.75
C ASN A 11 17.80 48.83 -18.66
N GLY A 12 17.48 49.29 -17.45
CA GLY A 12 16.31 50.10 -17.12
C GLY A 12 15.67 49.55 -15.84
N GLY A 13 15.79 50.30 -14.73
CA GLY A 13 15.35 49.99 -13.35
C GLY A 13 14.76 48.59 -13.14
N ALA A 14 15.52 47.70 -12.50
CA ALA A 14 15.08 46.33 -12.20
C ALA A 14 13.78 46.36 -11.37
N VAL A 15 12.64 46.20 -12.05
CA VAL A 15 11.35 45.97 -11.41
C VAL A 15 11.38 44.53 -10.91
N THR A 16 11.59 44.37 -9.61
CA THR A 16 11.46 43.07 -8.95
C THR A 16 9.98 42.79 -8.77
N THR A 17 9.39 42.00 -9.66
CA THR A 17 8.02 41.49 -9.48
C THR A 17 8.05 40.34 -8.49
N THR A 18 7.32 40.48 -7.38
CA THR A 18 7.18 39.40 -6.40
C THR A 18 6.13 38.39 -6.84
N ILE A 19 6.20 37.15 -6.34
CA ILE A 19 5.17 36.12 -6.61
C ILE A 19 3.78 36.59 -6.15
N GLU A 20 3.72 37.55 -5.23
CA GLU A 20 2.49 38.10 -4.68
C GLU A 20 1.74 39.01 -5.68
N GLU A 21 2.46 39.58 -6.65
CA GLU A 21 1.89 40.41 -7.71
C GLU A 21 1.24 39.59 -8.83
N ILE A 22 1.42 38.26 -8.83
CA ILE A 22 0.82 37.37 -9.82
C ILE A 22 -0.65 37.14 -9.48
N HIS A 23 -1.52 37.24 -10.49
CA HIS A 23 -2.95 36.97 -10.35
C HIS A 23 -3.21 35.53 -9.85
N SER A 24 -4.22 35.36 -8.99
CA SER A 24 -4.57 34.08 -8.37
C SER A 24 -4.78 32.96 -9.37
N ASP A 25 -5.37 33.25 -10.53
CA ASP A 25 -5.68 32.25 -11.56
C ASP A 25 -4.42 31.68 -12.22
N ILE A 26 -3.39 32.52 -12.40
CA ILE A 26 -2.10 32.08 -12.93
C ILE A 26 -1.38 31.22 -11.88
N LEU A 27 -1.46 31.63 -10.61
CA LEU A 27 -0.96 30.80 -9.51
C LEU A 27 -1.71 29.47 -9.42
N LEU A 28 -3.03 29.46 -9.60
CA LEU A 28 -3.84 28.24 -9.60
C LEU A 28 -3.43 27.30 -10.74
N GLN A 29 -3.27 27.84 -11.95
CA GLN A 29 -2.86 27.07 -13.14
C GLN A 29 -1.42 26.55 -13.04
N THR A 30 -0.54 27.23 -12.30
CA THR A 30 0.83 26.74 -12.08
C THR A 30 0.88 25.70 -10.97
N LEU A 31 0.16 25.93 -9.87
CA LEU A 31 0.10 25.02 -8.73
C LEU A 31 -0.60 23.69 -9.04
N CYS A 32 -1.48 23.63 -10.04
CA CYS A 32 -2.14 22.37 -10.44
C CYS A 32 -1.17 21.32 -11.00
N HIS A 33 0.05 21.72 -11.38
CA HIS A 33 1.10 20.82 -11.85
C HIS A 33 2.01 20.30 -10.74
N LEU A 34 1.85 20.78 -9.50
CA LEU A 34 2.64 20.31 -8.37
C LEU A 34 2.06 19.02 -7.79
N ASP A 35 2.94 18.16 -7.28
CA ASP A 35 2.54 17.03 -6.47
C ASP A 35 2.03 17.49 -5.09
N GLY A 36 1.32 16.62 -4.38
CA GLY A 36 0.71 16.98 -3.10
C GLY A 36 1.69 17.45 -2.03
N GLN A 37 2.93 16.94 -2.02
CA GLN A 37 3.94 17.37 -1.04
C GLN A 37 4.46 18.77 -1.38
N SER A 38 4.71 19.05 -2.66
CA SER A 38 5.10 20.40 -3.11
C SER A 38 3.97 21.40 -2.90
N LEU A 39 2.72 21.03 -3.14
CA LEU A 39 1.55 21.88 -2.89
C LEU A 39 1.38 22.19 -1.39
N ALA A 40 1.54 21.19 -0.53
CA ALA A 40 1.56 21.40 0.92
C ALA A 40 2.71 22.30 1.37
N SER A 41 3.90 22.14 0.77
CA SER A 41 5.07 22.98 1.07
C SER A 41 4.87 24.42 0.61
N ALA A 42 4.30 24.63 -0.59
CA ALA A 42 3.95 25.94 -1.11
C ALA A 42 2.93 26.65 -0.20
N SER A 43 1.96 25.91 0.33
CA SER A 43 0.97 26.46 1.27
C SER A 43 1.58 27.03 2.56
N CYS A 44 2.78 26.61 2.94
CA CYS A 44 3.48 27.10 4.13
C CYS A 44 4.40 28.30 3.86
N ALA A 45 4.60 28.68 2.60
CA ALA A 45 5.59 29.69 2.22
C ALA A 45 5.10 31.13 2.43
N THR A 46 3.86 31.44 2.00
CA THR A 46 3.23 32.76 2.13
C THR A 46 1.72 32.63 2.35
N SER A 47 1.07 33.69 2.82
CA SER A 47 -0.39 33.72 3.01
C SER A 47 -1.15 33.60 1.69
N GLN A 48 -0.65 34.18 0.60
CA GLN A 48 -1.24 34.06 -0.73
C GLN A 48 -1.12 32.64 -1.29
N LEU A 49 0.05 32.01 -1.17
CA LEU A 49 0.21 30.61 -1.57
C LEU A 49 -0.61 29.68 -0.69
N HIS A 50 -0.75 29.96 0.61
CA HIS A 50 -1.67 29.24 1.50
C HIS A 50 -3.12 29.33 0.99
N PHE A 51 -3.58 30.54 0.65
CA PHE A 51 -4.92 30.78 0.14
C PHE A 51 -5.16 30.05 -1.18
N VAL A 52 -4.27 30.20 -2.17
CA VAL A 52 -4.40 29.54 -3.47
C VAL A 52 -4.30 28.02 -3.33
N SER A 53 -3.33 27.50 -2.57
CA SER A 53 -3.16 26.06 -2.35
C SER A 53 -4.31 25.43 -1.56
N SER A 54 -5.14 26.21 -0.87
CA SER A 54 -6.33 25.71 -0.16
C SER A 54 -7.56 25.54 -1.07
N HIS A 55 -7.47 25.89 -2.35
CA HIS A 55 -8.59 25.76 -3.29
C HIS A 55 -8.95 24.28 -3.50
N PRO A 56 -10.24 23.89 -3.33
CA PRO A 56 -10.65 22.49 -3.42
C PRO A 56 -10.43 21.89 -4.81
N ASP A 57 -10.54 22.69 -5.87
CA ASP A 57 -10.32 22.22 -7.25
C ASP A 57 -8.90 21.77 -7.53
N LEU A 58 -7.87 22.36 -6.87
CA LEU A 58 -6.50 21.88 -6.99
C LEU A 58 -6.37 20.46 -6.46
N TRP A 59 -6.90 20.22 -5.25
CA TRP A 59 -6.83 18.90 -4.62
C TRP A 59 -7.70 17.88 -5.34
N ARG A 60 -8.86 18.30 -5.88
CA ARG A 60 -9.72 17.45 -6.69
C ARG A 60 -9.02 17.05 -7.99
N HIS A 61 -8.43 18.02 -8.69
CA HIS A 61 -7.63 17.76 -9.89
C HIS A 61 -6.46 16.83 -9.58
N LEU A 62 -5.75 17.07 -8.49
CA LEU A 62 -4.64 16.23 -8.04
C LEU A 62 -5.10 14.80 -7.76
N CYS A 63 -6.20 14.59 -7.04
CA CYS A 63 -6.74 13.26 -6.78
C CYS A 63 -7.08 12.52 -8.09
N LEU A 64 -7.85 13.16 -8.97
CA LEU A 64 -8.34 12.54 -10.20
C LEU A 64 -7.23 12.29 -11.24
N SER A 65 -6.21 13.16 -11.27
CA SER A 65 -5.02 12.96 -12.12
C SER A 65 -4.07 11.90 -11.56
N THR A 66 -3.99 11.77 -10.23
CA THR A 66 -3.13 10.77 -9.57
C THR A 66 -3.78 9.39 -9.55
N TRP A 67 -5.11 9.29 -9.54
CA TRP A 67 -5.86 8.04 -9.40
C TRP A 67 -7.10 8.04 -10.32
N PRO A 68 -6.98 7.54 -11.57
CA PRO A 68 -8.09 7.50 -12.52
C PRO A 68 -9.32 6.73 -12.02
N SER A 69 -9.13 5.73 -11.17
CA SER A 69 -10.21 4.92 -10.59
C SER A 69 -11.20 5.74 -9.75
N LEU A 70 -10.79 6.91 -9.28
CA LEU A 70 -11.64 7.83 -8.50
C LEU A 70 -12.73 8.52 -9.34
N HIS A 71 -12.68 8.44 -10.67
CA HIS A 71 -13.77 8.90 -11.54
C HIS A 71 -15.04 8.03 -11.40
N HIS A 72 -14.96 6.89 -10.74
CA HIS A 72 -16.09 5.99 -10.53
C HIS A 72 -17.26 6.66 -9.79
N ALA A 73 -18.49 6.38 -10.21
CA ALA A 73 -19.69 7.07 -9.74
C ALA A 73 -19.92 6.99 -8.22
N ARG A 74 -19.48 5.90 -7.57
CA ARG A 74 -19.59 5.75 -6.10
C ARG A 74 -18.48 6.46 -5.32
N ILE A 75 -17.33 6.70 -5.94
CA ILE A 75 -16.15 7.27 -5.28
C ILE A 75 -16.08 8.79 -5.50
N LEU A 76 -16.43 9.25 -6.70
CA LEU A 76 -16.37 10.65 -7.08
C LEU A 76 -17.10 11.60 -6.11
N PRO A 77 -18.30 11.27 -5.57
CA PRO A 77 -18.95 12.11 -4.56
C PRO A 77 -18.15 12.24 -3.26
N LEU A 78 -17.48 11.17 -2.82
CA LEU A 78 -16.64 11.17 -1.62
C LEU A 78 -15.43 12.09 -1.82
N VAL A 79 -14.77 12.00 -2.99
CA VAL A 79 -13.65 12.88 -3.35
C VAL A 79 -14.11 14.34 -3.45
N ASN A 80 -15.24 14.61 -4.10
CA ASN A 80 -15.77 15.97 -4.27
C ASN A 80 -16.15 16.62 -2.94
N SER A 81 -16.59 15.84 -1.95
CA SER A 81 -16.98 16.36 -0.63
C SER A 81 -15.80 16.99 0.13
N SER A 82 -14.60 16.39 0.03
CA SER A 82 -13.42 16.80 0.79
C SER A 82 -12.11 16.36 0.13
N PRO A 83 -11.75 16.91 -1.05
CA PRO A 83 -10.67 16.37 -1.87
C PRO A 83 -9.29 16.43 -1.20
N ARG A 84 -9.02 17.51 -0.45
CA ARG A 84 -7.79 17.63 0.34
C ARG A 84 -7.68 16.56 1.43
N ARG A 85 -8.80 16.27 2.11
CA ARG A 85 -8.86 15.23 3.13
C ARG A 85 -8.67 13.85 2.51
N PHE A 86 -9.37 13.58 1.40
CA PHE A 86 -9.24 12.34 0.66
C PHE A 86 -7.78 12.09 0.24
N PHE A 87 -7.13 13.11 -0.33
CA PHE A 87 -5.71 13.02 -0.67
C PHE A 87 -4.84 12.69 0.54
N SER A 88 -5.06 13.37 1.68
CA SER A 88 -4.30 13.11 2.91
C SER A 88 -4.55 11.71 3.50
N ASP A 89 -5.76 11.18 3.34
CA ASP A 89 -6.12 9.84 3.78
C ASP A 89 -5.41 8.76 2.93
N ALA A 90 -5.23 9.01 1.63
CA ALA A 90 -4.53 8.11 0.70
C ALA A 90 -3.00 8.33 0.62
N PHE A 91 -2.48 9.48 1.06
CA PHE A 91 -1.04 9.79 1.04
C PHE A 91 -0.67 10.85 2.10
N PRO A 92 0.43 10.69 2.87
CA PRO A 92 1.46 9.64 2.81
C PRO A 92 1.00 8.31 3.44
N PHE A 93 1.89 7.32 3.52
CA PHE A 93 1.57 6.03 4.14
C PHE A 93 1.17 6.19 5.62
N PRO A 94 0.24 5.35 6.12
CA PRO A 94 -0.14 5.37 7.53
C PRO A 94 1.06 5.09 8.44
N ALA A 95 1.04 5.70 9.63
CA ALA A 95 1.93 5.30 10.72
C ALA A 95 1.69 3.83 11.10
N SER A 96 2.66 3.20 11.76
CA SER A 96 2.46 1.84 12.27
C SER A 96 1.30 1.85 13.26
N THR A 97 0.37 0.91 13.09
CA THR A 97 -0.83 0.78 13.93
C THR A 97 -0.85 -0.55 14.67
N SER A 98 -1.56 -0.58 15.79
CA SER A 98 -2.04 -1.81 16.41
C SER A 98 -3.44 -2.12 15.91
N LEU A 99 -3.88 -3.37 15.99
CA LEU A 99 -5.27 -3.73 15.68
C LEU A 99 -6.23 -2.94 16.57
N VAL A 100 -7.33 -2.53 15.97
CA VAL A 100 -8.42 -1.83 16.67
C VAL A 100 -9.47 -2.86 17.07
N ASP A 101 -10.22 -2.53 18.13
CA ASP A 101 -11.32 -3.30 18.67
C ASP A 101 -12.48 -3.48 17.65
N ASP A 102 -13.32 -4.49 17.90
CA ASP A 102 -14.35 -5.01 16.96
C ASP A 102 -15.52 -4.04 16.64
N ASN A 103 -15.56 -2.88 17.29
CA ASN A 103 -16.65 -1.92 17.08
C ASN A 103 -16.54 -1.25 15.71
N ASP A 104 -17.66 -1.08 15.00
CA ASP A 104 -17.75 -0.37 13.72
C ASP A 104 -16.81 -0.89 12.61
N ILE A 105 -16.71 -2.21 12.45
CA ILE A 105 -16.06 -2.84 11.29
C ILE A 105 -16.89 -2.52 10.04
N PRO A 106 -16.26 -2.11 8.92
CA PRO A 106 -16.99 -1.85 7.68
C PRO A 106 -17.65 -3.13 7.15
N ASP A 107 -18.91 -3.01 6.76
CA ASP A 107 -19.68 -4.08 6.10
C ASP A 107 -19.50 -4.07 4.57
N GLU A 108 -18.92 -3.00 4.03
CA GLU A 108 -18.58 -2.86 2.63
C GLU A 108 -17.24 -2.13 2.49
N LEU A 109 -16.43 -2.54 1.52
CA LEU A 109 -15.24 -1.82 1.08
C LEU A 109 -15.30 -1.58 -0.43
N ILE A 110 -14.82 -0.41 -0.85
CA ILE A 110 -14.59 -0.09 -2.26
C ILE A 110 -13.08 0.03 -2.48
N SER A 111 -12.53 -0.79 -3.37
CA SER A 111 -11.12 -0.73 -3.77
C SER A 111 -10.98 -0.02 -5.11
N ALA A 112 -10.24 1.08 -5.12
CA ALA A 112 -9.81 1.80 -6.30
C ALA A 112 -8.38 1.36 -6.66
N VAL A 113 -8.22 0.70 -7.81
CA VAL A 113 -6.98 0.04 -8.22
C VAL A 113 -6.48 0.70 -9.49
N ASP A 114 -5.27 1.25 -9.44
CA ASP A 114 -4.63 1.88 -10.59
C ASP A 114 -3.20 1.35 -10.75
N LEU A 115 -2.88 0.88 -11.95
CA LEU A 115 -1.55 0.40 -12.32
C LEU A 115 -0.96 1.34 -13.36
N TYR A 116 0.32 1.65 -13.20
CA TYR A 116 1.05 2.58 -14.04
C TYR A 116 2.33 1.94 -14.56
N HIS A 117 2.70 2.33 -15.77
CA HIS A 117 4.02 2.10 -16.33
C HIS A 117 4.65 3.46 -16.60
N ARG A 118 5.77 3.77 -15.93
CA ARG A 118 6.47 5.06 -16.06
C ARG A 118 5.55 6.29 -15.84
N GLY A 119 4.63 6.18 -14.88
CA GLY A 119 3.68 7.24 -14.54
C GLY A 119 2.46 7.35 -15.47
N ILE A 120 2.38 6.54 -16.52
CA ILE A 120 1.21 6.49 -17.41
C ILE A 120 0.28 5.38 -16.91
N PRO A 121 -1.01 5.66 -16.63
CA PRO A 121 -1.95 4.63 -16.21
C PRO A 121 -2.18 3.63 -17.35
N ILE A 122 -1.93 2.35 -17.07
CA ILE A 122 -2.16 1.24 -18.00
C ILE A 122 -3.40 0.43 -17.63
N PHE A 123 -3.82 0.50 -16.36
CA PHE A 123 -5.03 -0.15 -15.87
C PHE A 123 -5.64 0.68 -14.75
N SER A 124 -6.97 0.71 -14.71
CA SER A 124 -7.74 1.38 -13.67
C SER A 124 -9.09 0.67 -13.51
N CYS A 125 -9.38 0.19 -12.30
CA CYS A 125 -10.68 -0.41 -12.00
C CYS A 125 -11.14 -0.09 -10.58
N VAL A 126 -12.40 -0.44 -10.33
CA VAL A 126 -13.02 -0.39 -9.01
C VAL A 126 -13.60 -1.76 -8.67
N VAL A 127 -13.31 -2.23 -7.46
CA VAL A 127 -13.83 -3.49 -6.92
C VAL A 127 -14.66 -3.19 -5.68
N GLU A 128 -15.91 -3.63 -5.67
CA GLU A 128 -16.82 -3.51 -4.52
C GLU A 128 -16.83 -4.84 -3.78
N THR A 129 -16.58 -4.81 -2.47
CA THR A 129 -16.43 -6.01 -1.64
C THR A 129 -17.39 -5.97 -0.46
N ASP A 130 -18.27 -6.97 -0.37
CA ASP A 130 -19.10 -7.22 0.81
C ASP A 130 -18.27 -7.91 1.91
N THR A 131 -18.02 -7.17 2.98
CA THR A 131 -17.21 -7.60 4.13
C THR A 131 -18.07 -8.00 5.32
N SER A 132 -19.40 -7.91 5.20
CA SER A 132 -20.37 -8.37 6.20
C SER A 132 -20.50 -9.90 6.22
N SER A 133 -20.23 -10.54 5.08
CA SER A 133 -20.42 -11.98 4.93
C SER A 133 -19.53 -12.80 5.88
N ALA A 134 -20.12 -13.83 6.51
CA ALA A 134 -19.39 -14.75 7.35
C ALA A 134 -18.29 -15.51 6.57
N TRP A 135 -18.52 -15.74 5.28
CA TRP A 135 -17.53 -16.34 4.38
C TRP A 135 -16.28 -15.47 4.26
N PHE A 136 -16.43 -14.18 3.92
CA PHE A 136 -15.30 -13.26 3.83
C PHE A 136 -14.55 -13.18 5.16
N ARG A 137 -15.29 -13.03 6.27
CA ARG A 137 -14.70 -12.89 7.61
C ARG A 137 -13.90 -14.13 8.06
N ALA A 138 -14.31 -15.33 7.63
CA ALA A 138 -13.65 -16.59 7.98
C ALA A 138 -12.60 -17.06 6.97
N SER A 139 -12.67 -16.62 5.70
CA SER A 139 -11.68 -16.95 4.67
C SER A 139 -10.40 -16.13 4.85
N PRO A 140 -9.28 -16.51 4.21
CA PRO A 140 -8.11 -15.63 4.11
C PRO A 140 -8.50 -14.26 3.52
N PHE A 141 -7.93 -13.18 4.04
CA PHE A 141 -8.18 -11.83 3.54
C PHE A 141 -7.64 -11.72 2.10
N LEU A 142 -8.57 -11.57 1.15
CA LEU A 142 -8.28 -11.40 -0.26
C LEU A 142 -9.34 -10.49 -0.89
N ILE A 143 -8.89 -9.44 -1.56
CA ILE A 143 -9.72 -8.66 -2.49
C ILE A 143 -9.07 -8.78 -3.85
N ASP A 144 -9.75 -9.47 -4.76
CA ASP A 144 -9.23 -9.78 -6.10
C ASP A 144 -9.72 -8.76 -7.14
N ALA A 145 -8.85 -8.42 -8.07
CA ALA A 145 -9.12 -7.65 -9.27
C ALA A 145 -8.56 -8.44 -10.46
N GLN A 146 -9.40 -8.69 -11.46
CA GLN A 146 -8.98 -9.33 -12.71
C GLN A 146 -8.50 -8.29 -13.71
N LEU A 147 -7.35 -8.57 -14.32
CA LEU A 147 -6.73 -7.70 -15.31
C LEU A 147 -6.40 -8.49 -16.58
N GLU A 148 -6.63 -7.85 -17.72
CA GLU A 148 -5.96 -8.26 -18.95
C GLU A 148 -4.49 -7.91 -18.79
N GLY A 149 -3.61 -8.90 -18.95
CA GLY A 149 -2.19 -8.67 -18.76
C GLY A 149 -1.56 -7.97 -19.96
N SER A 150 -0.31 -7.61 -19.73
CA SER A 150 0.51 -6.84 -20.65
C SER A 150 1.92 -7.39 -20.63
N ASP A 151 2.64 -7.25 -21.74
CA ASP A 151 4.05 -7.69 -21.87
C ASP A 151 5.03 -6.72 -21.16
N ILE A 152 4.57 -6.03 -20.11
CA ILE A 152 5.33 -5.04 -19.37
C ILE A 152 6.12 -5.73 -18.26
N SER A 153 7.39 -5.35 -18.11
CA SER A 153 8.22 -5.85 -17.01
C SER A 153 7.62 -5.43 -15.66
N PRO A 154 7.46 -6.37 -14.70
CA PRO A 154 6.91 -6.05 -13.39
C PRO A 154 7.75 -5.04 -12.59
N GLU A 155 9.04 -4.91 -12.93
CA GLU A 155 9.97 -3.99 -12.28
C GLU A 155 9.72 -2.52 -12.63
N ASP A 156 9.14 -2.27 -13.81
CA ASP A 156 8.86 -0.92 -14.30
C ASP A 156 7.47 -0.41 -13.89
N LEU A 157 6.72 -1.23 -13.13
CA LEU A 157 5.36 -0.93 -12.71
C LEU A 157 5.31 -0.19 -11.38
N THR A 158 4.35 0.72 -11.29
CA THR A 158 3.88 1.26 -10.02
C THR A 158 2.38 1.00 -9.87
N LEU A 159 1.93 0.81 -8.64
CA LEU A 159 0.57 0.39 -8.34
C LEU A 159 0.02 1.23 -7.19
N SER A 160 -1.21 1.72 -7.33
CA SER A 160 -1.97 2.32 -6.23
C SER A 160 -3.19 1.48 -5.93
N TRP A 161 -3.35 1.06 -4.67
CA TRP A 161 -4.54 0.35 -4.20
C TRP A 161 -5.14 1.11 -3.03
N ILE A 162 -6.17 1.92 -3.33
CA ILE A 162 -6.89 2.72 -2.33
C ILE A 162 -8.12 1.95 -1.89
N VAL A 163 -8.16 1.61 -0.61
CA VAL A 163 -9.36 1.02 0.00
C VAL A 163 -10.15 2.13 0.66
N ILE A 164 -11.46 2.13 0.44
CA ILE A 164 -12.41 3.16 0.88
C ILE A 164 -13.51 2.49 1.69
N ASP A 165 -13.78 3.04 2.87
CA ASP A 165 -15.00 2.78 3.64
C ASP A 165 -16.06 3.80 3.18
N PRO A 166 -17.08 3.37 2.40
CA PRO A 166 -18.09 4.28 1.88
C PRO A 166 -19.00 4.84 2.98
N SER A 167 -19.14 4.14 4.11
CA SER A 167 -20.01 4.56 5.23
C SER A 167 -19.40 5.72 6.02
N LYS A 168 -18.08 5.68 6.24
CA LYS A 168 -17.33 6.70 6.99
C LYS A 168 -16.65 7.74 6.08
N GLY A 169 -16.60 7.50 4.77
CA GLY A 169 -15.87 8.34 3.82
C GLY A 169 -14.37 8.40 4.12
N ARG A 170 -13.80 7.30 4.65
CA ARG A 170 -12.36 7.18 4.95
C ARG A 170 -11.68 6.37 3.87
N ALA A 171 -10.44 6.72 3.58
CA ALA A 171 -9.63 6.01 2.60
C ALA A 171 -8.23 5.70 3.14
N VAL A 172 -7.59 4.68 2.56
CA VAL A 172 -6.19 4.38 2.82
C VAL A 172 -5.57 3.70 1.61
N ASN A 173 -4.35 4.11 1.25
CA ASN A 173 -3.57 3.40 0.25
C ASN A 173 -2.76 2.28 0.91
N LEU A 174 -3.02 1.04 0.50
CA LEU A 174 -2.39 -0.17 1.06
C LEU A 174 -1.29 -0.75 0.17
N SER A 175 -0.90 -0.03 -0.89
CA SER A 175 0.20 -0.40 -1.77
C SER A 175 1.48 0.37 -1.40
N SER A 176 2.65 -0.22 -1.61
CA SER A 176 3.94 0.46 -1.47
C SER A 176 4.27 1.42 -2.63
N ARG A 177 3.36 1.59 -3.60
CA ARG A 177 3.56 2.24 -4.91
C ARG A 177 4.56 1.55 -5.83
N ARG A 178 5.77 1.30 -5.37
CA ARG A 178 6.80 0.57 -6.13
C ARG A 178 6.79 -0.91 -5.80
N VAL A 179 7.26 -1.72 -6.74
CA VAL A 179 7.52 -3.12 -6.49
C VAL A 179 8.61 -3.28 -5.42
N MET A 180 8.34 -4.13 -4.44
CA MET A 180 9.26 -4.47 -3.36
C MET A 180 10.01 -5.77 -3.64
N GLU A 181 9.34 -6.71 -4.30
CA GLU A 181 9.89 -8.01 -4.61
C GLU A 181 9.29 -8.57 -5.90
N VAL A 182 10.14 -9.11 -6.77
CA VAL A 182 9.74 -9.90 -7.94
C VAL A 182 10.27 -11.32 -7.77
N ARG A 183 9.37 -12.31 -7.79
CA ARG A 183 9.72 -13.73 -7.74
C ARG A 183 9.24 -14.45 -8.99
N LYS A 184 10.12 -15.24 -9.59
CA LYS A 184 9.75 -16.20 -10.64
C LYS A 184 9.46 -17.54 -9.97
N ARG A 185 8.30 -18.15 -10.21
CA ARG A 185 8.02 -19.48 -9.64
C ARG A 185 8.72 -20.55 -10.48
N PRO A 186 9.65 -21.34 -9.91
CA PRO A 186 10.45 -22.28 -10.70
C PRO A 186 9.67 -23.51 -11.18
N TRP A 187 8.51 -23.83 -10.58
CA TRP A 187 7.70 -24.99 -10.94
C TRP A 187 6.56 -24.67 -11.93
N CYS A 188 6.28 -23.39 -12.19
CA CYS A 188 5.30 -22.93 -13.18
C CYS A 188 6.04 -22.13 -14.25
N VAL A 189 6.25 -22.71 -15.43
CA VAL A 189 6.92 -22.00 -16.54
C VAL A 189 6.11 -20.74 -16.88
N GLY A 190 6.72 -19.57 -16.71
CA GLY A 190 6.11 -18.30 -17.08
C GLY A 190 5.33 -17.58 -15.98
N GLU A 191 5.28 -18.11 -14.75
CA GLU A 191 4.64 -17.41 -13.63
C GLU A 191 5.61 -16.46 -12.93
N THR A 192 5.29 -15.16 -12.97
CA THR A 192 6.02 -14.11 -12.24
C THR A 192 5.09 -13.48 -11.22
N VAL A 193 5.60 -13.19 -10.02
CA VAL A 193 4.84 -12.58 -8.93
C VAL A 193 5.56 -11.31 -8.49
N ALA A 194 4.87 -10.16 -8.54
CA ALA A 194 5.37 -8.88 -8.04
C ALA A 194 4.57 -8.47 -6.81
N ARG A 195 5.29 -8.05 -5.75
CA ARG A 195 4.70 -7.60 -4.49
C ARG A 195 4.83 -6.09 -4.33
N PHE A 196 3.71 -5.43 -4.06
CA PHE A 196 3.61 -4.01 -3.72
C PHE A 196 3.27 -3.84 -2.24
N THR A 197 4.03 -4.53 -1.38
CA THR A 197 3.74 -4.71 0.04
C THR A 197 4.29 -3.57 0.89
N THR A 198 3.50 -3.10 1.84
CA THR A 198 3.92 -2.26 2.96
C THR A 198 3.76 -3.01 4.28
N VAL A 199 4.40 -2.53 5.34
CA VAL A 199 4.39 -3.19 6.65
C VAL A 199 3.66 -2.31 7.67
N MET A 200 2.64 -2.88 8.31
CA MET A 200 1.81 -2.20 9.31
C MET A 200 1.61 -3.11 10.51
N GLY A 201 2.03 -2.69 11.71
CA GLY A 201 1.79 -3.46 12.92
C GLY A 201 2.45 -4.85 12.95
N GLY A 202 3.48 -5.08 12.12
CA GLY A 202 4.10 -6.40 11.94
C GLY A 202 3.41 -7.30 10.92
N TRP A 203 2.32 -6.84 10.29
CA TRP A 203 1.72 -7.50 9.13
C TRP A 203 2.29 -6.93 7.83
N ALA A 204 2.48 -7.80 6.86
CA ALA A 204 2.76 -7.45 5.49
C ALA A 204 1.42 -7.29 4.77
N VAL A 205 1.07 -6.07 4.38
CA VAL A 205 -0.16 -5.78 3.64
C VAL A 205 0.19 -5.22 2.29
N GLY A 206 -0.45 -5.71 1.24
CA GLY A 206 -0.45 -5.00 -0.02
C GLY A 206 -0.74 -5.89 -1.22
N PRO A 207 -0.81 -5.27 -2.40
CA PRO A 207 -1.16 -5.96 -3.62
C PRO A 207 -0.08 -6.93 -4.08
N VAL A 208 -0.53 -8.09 -4.55
CA VAL A 208 0.27 -9.12 -5.20
C VAL A 208 -0.24 -9.24 -6.62
N VAL A 209 0.65 -8.96 -7.57
CA VAL A 209 0.36 -9.09 -9.00
C VAL A 209 0.98 -10.40 -9.49
N MET A 210 0.19 -11.25 -10.15
CA MET A 210 0.62 -12.52 -10.72
C MET A 210 0.45 -12.49 -12.23
N TRP A 211 1.51 -12.84 -12.96
CA TRP A 211 1.51 -13.00 -14.41
C TRP A 211 1.53 -14.47 -14.78
N TRP A 212 0.71 -14.83 -15.76
CA TRP A 212 0.67 -16.19 -16.31
C TRP A 212 1.02 -16.12 -17.79
N LYS A 213 2.25 -16.52 -18.17
CA LYS A 213 2.66 -16.56 -19.59
C LYS A 213 1.93 -17.71 -20.31
N GLY A 214 0.93 -17.39 -21.13
CA GLY A 214 -0.01 -18.33 -21.77
C GLY A 214 -0.97 -17.67 -22.77
N SER A 215 -2.04 -18.37 -23.21
CA SER A 215 -2.97 -17.99 -24.32
C SER A 215 -3.77 -16.68 -24.17
N GLY A 216 -3.32 -15.75 -23.33
CA GLY A 216 -3.92 -14.43 -23.18
C GLY A 216 -3.39 -13.71 -21.95
N ASP A 217 -2.06 -13.78 -21.70
CA ASP A 217 -1.31 -13.12 -20.61
C ASP A 217 -2.23 -12.54 -19.54
N VAL A 218 -2.76 -13.37 -18.65
CA VAL A 218 -3.71 -12.90 -17.64
C VAL A 218 -2.91 -12.35 -16.47
N MET A 219 -3.35 -11.20 -15.94
CA MET A 219 -2.77 -10.60 -14.75
C MET A 219 -3.81 -10.62 -13.64
N GLU A 220 -3.53 -11.36 -12.56
CA GLU A 220 -4.37 -11.37 -11.38
C GLU A 220 -3.75 -10.43 -10.35
N VAL A 221 -4.55 -9.52 -9.78
CA VAL A 221 -4.07 -8.61 -8.73
C VAL A 221 -4.94 -8.78 -7.50
N GLY A 222 -4.35 -9.36 -6.46
CA GLY A 222 -5.01 -9.55 -5.18
C GLY A 222 -4.41 -8.67 -4.10
N LEU A 223 -5.23 -7.97 -3.32
CA LEU A 223 -4.81 -7.38 -2.05
C LEU A 223 -4.81 -8.45 -0.96
N THR A 224 -3.66 -8.70 -0.35
CA THR A 224 -3.51 -9.68 0.74
C THR A 224 -2.94 -9.06 2.00
N VAL A 225 -3.16 -9.75 3.12
CA VAL A 225 -2.56 -9.42 4.41
C VAL A 225 -1.91 -10.70 4.95
N GLU A 226 -0.59 -10.66 5.13
CA GLU A 226 0.22 -11.76 5.67
C GLU A 226 0.74 -11.40 7.07
N ASP A 227 0.75 -12.39 7.96
CA ASP A 227 1.42 -12.27 9.27
C ASP A 227 2.95 -12.37 9.18
N MET A 228 3.61 -12.35 10.34
CA MET A 228 5.07 -12.50 10.42
C MET A 228 5.58 -13.87 9.96
N ASP A 229 4.70 -14.88 9.90
CA ASP A 229 5.01 -16.22 9.42
C ASP A 229 4.73 -16.36 7.90
N GLY A 230 4.19 -15.32 7.26
CA GLY A 230 3.83 -15.32 5.84
C GLY A 230 2.52 -16.04 5.54
N VAL A 231 1.69 -16.26 6.55
CA VAL A 231 0.37 -16.86 6.41
C VAL A 231 -0.64 -15.74 6.19
N CYS A 232 -1.53 -15.91 5.20
CA CYS A 232 -2.63 -14.97 5.01
C CYS A 232 -3.54 -15.00 6.23
N VAL A 233 -3.77 -13.83 6.82
CA VAL A 233 -4.66 -13.69 7.98
C VAL A 233 -6.12 -13.86 7.56
N SER A 234 -7.00 -14.11 8.53
CA SER A 234 -8.44 -14.17 8.27
C SER A 234 -8.98 -12.84 7.74
N GLY A 235 -10.09 -12.87 7.00
CA GLY A 235 -10.74 -11.66 6.49
C GLY A 235 -11.12 -10.72 7.62
N MET A 236 -11.57 -11.25 8.75
CA MET A 236 -11.84 -10.45 9.94
C MET A 236 -10.58 -9.72 10.47
N GLU A 237 -9.45 -10.42 10.61
CA GLU A 237 -8.20 -9.78 11.04
C GLU A 237 -7.68 -8.76 10.02
N GLY A 238 -7.80 -9.07 8.73
CA GLY A 238 -7.46 -8.14 7.67
C GLY A 238 -8.33 -6.87 7.71
N LEU A 239 -9.64 -6.98 7.96
CA LEU A 239 -10.53 -5.81 8.12
C LEU A 239 -10.15 -4.95 9.31
N ARG A 240 -9.77 -5.56 10.45
CA ARG A 240 -9.27 -4.82 11.61
C ARG A 240 -8.01 -4.04 11.26
N LEU A 241 -7.10 -4.63 10.49
CA LEU A 241 -5.90 -3.94 10.02
C LEU A 241 -6.24 -2.79 9.07
N VAL A 242 -7.13 -3.01 8.09
CA VAL A 242 -7.56 -1.96 7.14
C VAL A 242 -8.21 -0.79 7.88
N LYS A 243 -9.12 -1.07 8.81
CA LYS A 243 -9.75 -0.05 9.67
C LYS A 243 -8.69 0.71 10.48
N ALA A 244 -7.78 0.00 11.13
CA ALA A 244 -6.67 0.61 11.88
C ALA A 244 -5.84 1.52 10.97
N ALA A 245 -5.52 1.08 9.75
CA ALA A 245 -4.74 1.84 8.78
C ALA A 245 -5.49 3.11 8.30
N MET A 246 -6.81 3.04 8.13
CA MET A 246 -7.64 4.22 7.87
C MET A 246 -7.57 5.21 9.03
N GLU A 247 -7.65 4.75 10.28
CA GLU A 247 -7.64 5.60 11.47
C GLU A 247 -6.23 6.11 11.88
N ALA A 248 -5.18 5.51 11.32
CA ALA A 248 -3.79 5.86 11.62
C ALA A 248 -3.46 7.32 11.33
N GLU A 249 -2.55 7.90 12.11
CA GLU A 249 -1.94 9.17 11.76
C GLU A 249 -1.13 9.08 10.47
N ARG A 250 -1.13 10.15 9.68
CA ARG A 250 -0.33 10.29 8.46
C ARG A 250 0.90 11.12 8.80
N LYS A 251 2.08 10.48 8.93
CA LYS A 251 3.33 11.18 9.23
C LYS A 251 3.98 11.64 7.91
N GLY A 252 4.13 12.96 7.76
CA GLY A 252 4.58 13.65 6.54
C GLY A 252 5.96 13.30 5.97
N LYS A 253 6.66 12.30 6.51
CA LYS A 253 7.95 11.81 6.00
C LYS A 253 7.88 10.42 5.35
N LYS A 254 6.74 9.72 5.47
CA LYS A 254 6.57 8.35 4.99
C LYS A 254 6.42 8.27 3.47
N GLY A 255 7.54 8.33 2.78
CA GLY A 255 7.64 8.12 1.33
C GLY A 255 7.94 6.67 0.95
N GLU A 256 8.22 6.47 -0.34
CA GLU A 256 8.51 5.17 -0.94
C GLU A 256 9.78 4.51 -0.37
N GLU A 257 10.81 5.29 -0.05
CA GLU A 257 12.05 4.79 0.54
C GLU A 257 11.85 4.23 1.96
N GLU A 258 11.04 4.91 2.79
CA GLU A 258 10.73 4.42 4.13
C GLU A 258 9.89 3.13 4.07
N ALA A 259 8.96 3.03 3.11
CA ALA A 259 8.22 1.80 2.87
C ALA A 259 9.16 0.62 2.54
N LYS A 260 10.19 0.88 1.73
CA LYS A 260 11.24 -0.10 1.40
C LYS A 260 12.08 -0.48 2.62
N GLU A 261 12.46 0.49 3.45
CA GLU A 261 13.19 0.23 4.69
C GLU A 261 12.38 -0.64 5.67
N MET A 262 11.10 -0.29 5.89
CA MET A 262 10.18 -1.08 6.73
C MET A 262 10.03 -2.51 6.20
N TYR A 263 9.92 -2.68 4.88
CA TYR A 263 9.84 -4.00 4.25
C TYR A 263 11.12 -4.82 4.44
N LEU A 264 12.30 -4.20 4.26
CA LEU A 264 13.59 -4.85 4.49
C LEU A 264 13.78 -5.26 5.95
N GLU A 265 13.32 -4.44 6.89
CA GLU A 265 13.31 -4.76 8.32
C GLU A 265 12.38 -5.95 8.62
N TYR A 266 11.17 -5.95 8.06
CA TYR A 266 10.23 -7.08 8.15
C TYR A 266 10.86 -8.38 7.63
N LEU A 267 11.53 -8.35 6.47
CA LEU A 267 12.21 -9.54 5.93
C LEU A 267 13.34 -10.06 6.84
N LYS A 268 14.09 -9.15 7.49
CA LYS A 268 15.10 -9.55 8.49
C LYS A 268 14.42 -10.21 9.69
N MET A 269 13.36 -9.61 10.21
CA MET A 269 12.62 -10.18 11.35
C MET A 269 12.04 -11.55 11.02
N LYS A 270 11.44 -11.71 9.84
CA LYS A 270 10.91 -12.98 9.33
C LYS A 270 11.99 -14.07 9.29
N ARG A 271 13.15 -13.77 8.69
CA ARG A 271 14.29 -14.70 8.65
C ARG A 271 14.76 -15.12 10.05
N THR A 272 14.88 -14.16 10.98
CA THR A 272 15.30 -14.50 12.36
C THR A 272 14.27 -15.36 13.11
N ARG A 273 12.98 -15.24 12.78
CA ARG A 273 11.93 -16.09 13.36
C ARG A 273 11.97 -17.49 12.77
N GLU A 274 12.10 -17.61 11.45
CA GLU A 274 12.28 -18.89 10.75
C GLU A 274 13.47 -19.67 11.31
N GLU A 275 14.62 -19.01 11.51
CA GLU A 275 15.80 -19.63 12.11
C GLU A 275 15.56 -20.12 13.55
N ARG A 276 14.86 -19.32 14.38
CA ARG A 276 14.50 -19.72 15.75
C ARG A 276 13.49 -20.86 15.77
N ARG A 277 12.59 -20.92 14.79
CA ARG A 277 11.62 -22.01 14.64
C ARG A 277 12.31 -23.29 14.20
N ASN A 278 13.14 -23.25 13.16
CA ASN A 278 13.93 -24.39 12.69
C ASN A 278 14.82 -24.95 13.80
N LYS A 279 15.40 -24.10 14.65
CA LYS A 279 16.17 -24.57 15.82
C LYS A 279 15.29 -25.31 16.84
N ARG A 280 14.06 -24.84 17.08
CA ARG A 280 13.10 -25.49 17.99
C ARG A 280 12.57 -26.80 17.42
N GLU A 281 12.24 -26.85 16.13
CA GLU A 281 11.80 -28.07 15.44
C GLU A 281 12.92 -29.12 15.45
N ARG A 282 14.16 -28.75 15.08
CA ARG A 282 15.31 -29.66 15.17
C ARG A 282 15.56 -30.17 16.58
N TRP A 283 15.31 -29.35 17.60
CA TRP A 283 15.43 -29.78 18.98
C TRP A 283 14.31 -30.75 19.37
N GLY A 284 13.08 -30.51 18.92
CA GLY A 284 11.94 -31.42 19.07
C GLY A 284 12.13 -32.76 18.36
N ASP A 285 12.67 -32.76 17.15
CA ASP A 285 12.98 -33.98 16.41
C ASP A 285 14.07 -34.80 17.13
N MET A 286 15.10 -34.12 17.63
CA MET A 286 16.17 -34.78 18.39
C MET A 286 15.62 -35.43 19.67
N THR A 287 14.75 -34.74 20.42
CA THR A 287 14.14 -35.32 21.63
C THR A 287 13.21 -36.48 21.30
N PHE A 288 12.42 -36.38 20.24
CA PHE A 288 11.58 -37.48 19.76
C PHE A 288 12.40 -38.72 19.38
N ILE A 289 13.49 -38.55 18.62
CA ILE A 289 14.40 -39.64 18.23
C ILE A 289 15.00 -40.33 19.47
N VAL A 290 15.43 -39.55 20.48
CA VAL A 290 15.98 -40.11 21.73
C VAL A 290 14.92 -40.91 22.51
N VAL A 291 13.68 -40.42 22.59
CA VAL A 291 12.58 -41.14 23.25
C VAL A 291 12.25 -42.45 22.51
N VAL A 292 12.15 -42.42 21.18
CA VAL A 292 11.90 -43.64 20.38
C VAL A 292 13.05 -44.65 20.53
N ALA A 293 14.30 -44.19 20.49
CA ALA A 293 15.47 -45.06 20.67
C ALA A 293 15.52 -45.71 22.06
N THR A 294 15.20 -44.96 23.12
CA THR A 294 15.17 -45.49 24.49
C THR A 294 14.05 -46.52 24.70
N ILE A 295 12.85 -46.28 24.15
CA ILE A 295 11.75 -47.26 24.16
C ILE A 295 12.17 -48.52 23.41
N PHE A 296 12.76 -48.39 22.22
CA PHE A 296 13.22 -49.54 21.43
C PHE A 296 14.30 -50.35 22.17
N LEU A 297 15.30 -49.69 22.74
CA LEU A 297 16.37 -50.35 23.51
C LEU A 297 15.83 -51.07 24.75
N SER A 298 14.87 -50.47 25.48
CA SER A 298 14.24 -51.12 26.62
C SER A 298 13.42 -52.35 26.22
N PHE A 299 12.71 -52.30 25.09
CA PHE A 299 11.99 -53.45 24.52
C PHE A 299 12.95 -54.58 24.14
N VAL A 300 14.05 -54.28 23.45
CA VAL A 300 15.09 -55.27 23.10
C VAL A 300 15.72 -55.88 24.35
N TYR A 301 16.03 -55.06 25.37
CA TYR A 301 16.55 -55.54 26.64
C TYR A 301 15.58 -56.53 27.33
N MET A 302 14.29 -56.21 27.37
CA MET A 302 13.28 -57.14 27.92
C MET A 302 13.16 -58.45 27.14
N PHE A 303 13.41 -58.45 25.83
CA PHE A 303 13.37 -59.67 25.01
C PHE A 303 14.63 -60.55 25.13
N ILE A 304 15.80 -59.94 25.35
CA ILE A 304 17.08 -60.67 25.45
C ILE A 304 17.29 -61.24 26.86
N PHE A 305 16.86 -60.53 27.90
CA PHE A 305 17.10 -60.91 29.30
C PHE A 305 15.89 -61.57 29.99
N ARG A 306 14.98 -62.13 29.20
CA ARG A 306 13.84 -62.95 29.64
C ARG A 306 14.01 -64.38 29.15
#